data_AF-A0A2N7UAR8-F1
#
_entry.id   AF-A0A2N7UAR8-F1
#
_cell.length_a   1.000
_cell.length_b   1.000
_cell.length_c   1.000
_cell.angle_alpha   90.00
_cell.angle_beta   90.00
_cell.angle_gamma   90.00
#
_symmetry.space_group_name_H-M   'P 1'
#
loop_
_entity.id
_entity.type
_entity.pdbx_description
1 polymer ?
#
loop_
_entity_poly.entity_id
_entity_poly.type
_entity_poly.pdbx_seq_one_letter_code
_entity_poly.pdbx_strand_id
1 'polypeptide(L)'
;MTAERVARWVERHPLSPAHVDCAIAVMLKILDGKCKMKPTEKRVMALLYRQIAPRTGERLDSGVHELIAMAHGNLDEAMKNRIYEQRVLAETIISRPVMKGFKAMIRRQGLLDERHDAEEAEG
;
A
#
# COMPACT_ATOMS: atom_id res chain seq x y z
N MET A 1 -6.93 2.86 13.18
CA MET A 1 -7.65 2.04 12.17
C MET A 1 -7.21 0.57 12.26
N THR A 2 -8.14 -0.40 12.43
CA THR A 2 -7.83 -1.85 12.56
C THR A 2 -7.92 -2.61 11.23
N ALA A 3 -7.44 -3.87 11.20
CA ALA A 3 -7.53 -4.74 10.03
C ALA A 3 -8.99 -4.98 9.59
N GLU A 4 -9.89 -5.23 10.53
CA GLU A 4 -11.32 -5.45 10.29
C GLU A 4 -11.99 -4.20 9.72
N ARG A 5 -11.60 -3.01 10.20
CA ARG A 5 -12.11 -1.74 9.66
C ARG A 5 -11.66 -1.52 8.22
N VAL A 6 -10.41 -1.84 7.89
CA VAL A 6 -9.89 -1.78 6.51
C VAL A 6 -10.57 -2.82 5.62
N ALA A 7 -10.81 -4.04 6.11
CA ALA A 7 -11.55 -5.08 5.38
C ALA A 7 -12.95 -4.60 4.96
N ARG A 8 -13.74 -4.10 5.94
CA ARG A 8 -15.06 -3.52 5.68
C ARG A 8 -15.02 -2.29 4.78
N TRP A 9 -13.91 -1.56 4.77
CA TRP A 9 -13.73 -0.44 3.84
C TRP A 9 -13.53 -0.93 2.41
N VAL A 10 -12.69 -1.95 2.20
CA VAL A 10 -12.43 -2.56 0.88
C VAL A 10 -13.68 -3.19 0.28
N GLU A 11 -14.53 -3.81 1.09
CA GLU A 11 -15.82 -4.36 0.66
C GLU A 11 -16.76 -3.26 0.15
N ARG A 12 -16.80 -2.11 0.82
CA ARG A 12 -17.65 -0.97 0.45
C ARG A 12 -17.09 -0.12 -0.68
N HIS A 13 -15.78 -0.20 -0.93
CA HIS A 13 -15.08 0.58 -1.95
C HIS A 13 -14.27 -0.35 -2.86
N PRO A 14 -14.91 -1.02 -3.83
CA PRO A 14 -14.22 -1.92 -4.75
C PRO A 14 -13.04 -1.23 -5.45
N LEU A 15 -11.87 -1.85 -5.35
CA LEU A 15 -10.64 -1.37 -5.97
C LEU A 15 -10.43 -2.04 -7.33
N SER A 16 -10.11 -1.24 -8.35
CA SER A 16 -9.72 -1.71 -9.67
C SER A 16 -8.29 -2.26 -9.68
N PRO A 17 -7.88 -3.01 -10.72
CA PRO A 17 -6.50 -3.48 -10.87
C PRO A 17 -5.45 -2.37 -10.78
N ALA A 18 -5.71 -1.18 -11.35
CA ALA A 18 -4.83 -0.02 -11.22
C ALA A 18 -4.65 0.47 -9.76
N HIS A 19 -5.69 0.34 -8.93
CA HIS A 19 -5.59 0.67 -7.51
C HIS A 19 -4.76 -0.37 -6.75
N VAL A 20 -4.80 -1.64 -7.17
CA VAL A 20 -3.94 -2.70 -6.63
C VAL A 20 -2.48 -2.37 -6.93
N ASP A 21 -2.14 -2.00 -8.17
CA ASP A 21 -0.79 -1.54 -8.53
C ASP A 21 -0.31 -0.38 -7.66
N CYS A 22 -1.19 0.61 -7.42
CA CYS A 22 -0.86 1.75 -6.57
C CYS A 22 -0.55 1.33 -5.12
N ALA A 23 -1.33 0.40 -4.56
CA ALA A 23 -1.11 -0.10 -3.22
C ALA A 23 0.17 -0.96 -3.12
N ILE A 24 0.46 -1.78 -4.13
CA ILE A 24 1.72 -2.52 -4.25
C ILE A 24 2.90 -1.54 -4.23
N ALA A 25 2.86 -0.50 -5.07
CA ALA A 25 3.93 0.50 -5.15
C ALA A 25 4.14 1.25 -3.82
N VAL A 26 3.06 1.55 -3.10
CA VAL A 26 3.18 2.13 -1.75
C VAL A 26 3.79 1.14 -0.77
N MET A 27 3.42 -0.14 -0.82
CA MET A 27 3.99 -1.19 0.03
C MET A 27 5.50 -1.36 -0.21
N LEU A 28 5.95 -1.37 -1.46
CA LEU A 28 7.38 -1.39 -1.80
C LEU A 28 8.13 -0.19 -1.21
N LYS A 29 7.55 1.01 -1.28
CA LYS A 29 8.09 2.24 -0.64
C LYS A 29 8.12 2.16 0.88
N ILE A 30 7.22 1.41 1.49
CA ILE A 30 7.21 1.21 2.94
C ILE A 30 8.38 0.29 3.32
N LEU A 31 8.56 -0.82 2.59
CA LEU A 31 9.60 -1.81 2.85
C LEU A 31 11.02 -1.26 2.70
N ASP A 32 11.27 -0.38 1.73
CA ASP A 32 12.59 0.24 1.52
C ASP A 32 12.77 1.61 2.20
N GLY A 33 11.79 2.04 2.99
CA GLY A 33 11.85 3.28 3.76
C GLY A 33 11.68 4.57 2.94
N LYS A 34 11.33 4.53 1.65
CA LYS A 34 11.13 5.73 0.82
C LYS A 34 9.73 6.36 0.93
N CYS A 35 8.80 5.72 1.63
CA CYS A 35 7.45 6.25 1.84
C CYS A 35 7.47 7.43 2.84
N LYS A 36 6.92 8.58 2.44
CA LYS A 36 6.84 9.82 3.24
C LYS A 36 5.52 10.00 4.01
N MET A 37 4.63 9.01 3.98
CA MET A 37 3.37 9.03 4.74
C MET A 37 3.62 8.97 6.25
N LYS A 38 2.68 9.46 7.06
CA LYS A 38 2.77 9.35 8.54
C LYS A 38 2.83 7.88 8.97
N PRO A 39 3.39 7.53 10.14
CA PRO A 39 3.43 6.15 10.62
C PRO A 39 2.04 5.47 10.68
N THR A 40 1.02 6.20 11.10
CA THR A 40 -0.38 5.75 11.12
C THR A 40 -0.87 5.41 9.70
N GLU A 41 -0.70 6.34 8.76
CA GLU A 41 -1.07 6.13 7.35
C GLU A 41 -0.29 4.96 6.70
N LYS A 42 1.01 4.78 7.00
CA LYS A 42 1.79 3.63 6.53
C LYS A 42 1.20 2.32 7.03
N ARG A 43 0.79 2.27 8.30
CA ARG A 43 0.11 1.10 8.89
C ARG A 43 -1.20 0.81 8.17
N VAL A 44 -2.02 1.84 7.89
CA VAL A 44 -3.27 1.67 7.12
C VAL A 44 -2.99 1.16 5.71
N MET A 45 -1.98 1.68 5.01
CA MET A 45 -1.61 1.20 3.68
C MET A 45 -1.11 -0.25 3.68
N ALA A 46 -0.35 -0.66 4.71
CA ALA A 46 0.07 -2.04 4.86
C ALA A 46 -1.13 -2.99 5.10
N LEU A 47 -2.11 -2.56 5.91
CA LEU A 47 -3.36 -3.29 6.10
C LEU A 47 -4.17 -3.36 4.80
N LEU A 48 -4.28 -2.24 4.07
CA LEU A 48 -4.97 -2.20 2.79
C LEU A 48 -4.35 -3.18 1.79
N TYR A 49 -3.02 -3.15 1.67
CA TYR A 49 -2.27 -4.08 0.82
C TYR A 49 -2.59 -5.54 1.15
N ARG A 50 -2.59 -5.93 2.44
CA ARG A 50 -2.92 -7.31 2.84
C ARG A 50 -4.32 -7.75 2.41
N GLN A 51 -5.31 -6.85 2.49
CA GLN A 51 -6.68 -7.15 2.07
C GLN A 51 -6.82 -7.36 0.55
N ILE A 52 -5.88 -6.84 -0.24
CA ILE A 52 -5.93 -6.91 -1.70
C ILE A 52 -4.81 -7.74 -2.32
N ALA A 53 -3.86 -8.24 -1.52
CA ALA A 53 -2.76 -9.07 -1.99
C ALA A 53 -3.18 -10.32 -2.79
N PRO A 54 -4.38 -10.92 -2.57
CA PRO A 54 -4.87 -11.99 -3.44
C PRO A 54 -5.32 -11.53 -4.85
N ARG A 55 -5.41 -10.22 -5.11
CA ARG A 55 -5.92 -9.67 -6.38
C ARG A 55 -4.77 -9.33 -7.31
N THR A 56 -4.97 -9.52 -8.61
CA THR A 56 -3.99 -9.15 -9.64
C THR A 56 -4.01 -7.65 -9.92
N GLY A 57 -2.82 -7.06 -10.05
CA GLY A 57 -2.63 -5.69 -10.54
C GLY A 57 -2.96 -5.56 -12.02
N GLU A 58 -3.01 -4.32 -12.54
CA GLU A 58 -3.16 -4.09 -13.99
C GLU A 58 -1.82 -4.32 -14.70
N ARG A 59 -0.72 -3.91 -14.06
CA ARG A 59 0.62 -3.89 -14.65
C ARG A 59 1.67 -4.60 -13.82
N LEU A 60 1.47 -4.72 -12.51
CA LEU A 60 2.36 -5.47 -11.62
C LEU A 60 1.81 -6.88 -11.46
N ASP A 61 2.65 -7.88 -11.74
CA ASP A 61 2.27 -9.29 -11.73
C ASP A 61 2.34 -9.92 -10.31
N SER A 62 2.06 -11.21 -10.23
CA SER A 62 2.11 -11.97 -8.98
C SER A 62 3.50 -12.07 -8.37
N GLY A 63 4.58 -11.94 -9.16
CA GLY A 63 5.96 -11.99 -8.66
C GLY A 63 6.28 -10.88 -7.68
N VAL A 64 5.64 -9.71 -7.82
CA VAL A 64 5.78 -8.62 -6.86
C VAL A 64 5.12 -8.95 -5.51
N HIS A 65 3.99 -9.66 -5.52
CA HIS A 65 3.35 -10.12 -4.29
C HIS A 65 4.21 -11.16 -3.55
N GLU A 66 4.81 -12.09 -4.28
CA GLU A 66 5.75 -13.07 -3.72
C GLU A 66 6.97 -12.38 -3.10
N LEU A 67 7.55 -11.38 -3.77
CA LEU A 67 8.67 -10.61 -3.24
C LEU A 67 8.28 -9.89 -1.93
N ILE A 68 7.13 -9.23 -1.89
CA ILE A 68 6.65 -8.56 -0.68
C ILE A 68 6.42 -9.57 0.45
N ALA A 69 5.88 -10.76 0.14
CA ALA A 69 5.70 -11.82 1.12
C ALA A 69 7.05 -12.33 1.68
N MET A 70 8.06 -12.51 0.84
CA MET A 70 9.41 -12.92 1.26
C MET A 70 10.11 -11.85 2.11
N ALA A 71 9.87 -10.57 1.83
CA ALA A 71 10.44 -9.46 2.60
C ALA A 71 9.87 -9.37 4.03
N HIS A 72 8.71 -9.98 4.31
CA HIS A 72 8.16 -10.05 5.67
C HIS A 72 9.01 -10.97 6.55
N GLY A 73 9.81 -10.38 7.43
CA GLY A 73 10.64 -11.10 8.41
C GLY A 73 12.08 -11.37 7.97
N ASN A 74 12.43 -11.07 6.72
CA ASN A 74 13.80 -11.23 6.20
C ASN A 74 14.18 -10.08 5.25
N LEU A 75 14.55 -8.94 5.82
CA LEU A 75 14.89 -7.72 5.08
C LEU A 75 16.41 -7.46 5.12
N ASP A 76 17.18 -8.46 4.71
CA ASP A 76 18.63 -8.34 4.53
C ASP A 76 18.99 -7.39 3.37
N GLU A 77 20.28 -7.10 3.19
CA GLU A 77 20.73 -6.17 2.15
C GLU A 77 20.40 -6.65 0.72
N ALA A 78 20.42 -7.97 0.49
CA ALA A 78 20.05 -8.53 -0.81
C ALA A 78 18.55 -8.33 -1.09
N MET A 79 17.68 -8.55 -0.09
CA MET A 79 16.25 -8.31 -0.18
C MET A 79 15.95 -6.82 -0.36
N LYS A 80 16.64 -5.93 0.36
CA LYS A 80 16.50 -4.47 0.19
C LYS A 80 16.81 -4.04 -1.24
N ASN A 81 17.87 -4.59 -1.85
CA ASN A 81 18.20 -4.29 -3.25
C ASN A 81 17.11 -4.76 -4.21
N ARG A 82 16.55 -5.96 -4.02
CA ARG A 82 15.42 -6.46 -4.83
C ARG A 82 14.17 -5.58 -4.69
N ILE A 83 13.83 -5.18 -3.46
CA ILE A 83 12.70 -4.27 -3.21
C ILE A 83 12.95 -2.92 -3.86
N TYR A 84 14.18 -2.40 -3.79
CA TYR A 84 14.56 -1.15 -4.44
C TYR A 84 14.34 -1.22 -5.96
N GLU A 85 14.83 -2.27 -6.61
CA GLU A 85 14.67 -2.47 -8.06
C GLU A 85 13.19 -2.54 -8.45
N GLN A 86 12.40 -3.33 -7.72
CA GLN A 86 10.96 -3.43 -7.96
C GLN A 86 10.21 -2.12 -7.70
N ARG A 87 10.61 -1.35 -6.68
CA ARG A 87 10.02 -0.02 -6.45
C ARG A 87 10.31 0.90 -7.63
N VAL A 88 11.55 0.92 -8.13
CA VAL A 88 11.92 1.77 -9.28
C VAL A 88 11.10 1.37 -10.51
N LEU A 89 10.96 0.08 -10.79
CA LEU A 89 10.09 -0.42 -11.86
C LEU A 89 8.63 0.01 -11.68
N ALA A 90 8.08 -0.13 -10.47
CA ALA A 90 6.72 0.32 -10.18
C ALA A 90 6.55 1.84 -10.39
N GLU A 91 7.56 2.64 -10.08
CA GLU A 91 7.56 4.10 -10.30
C GLU A 91 7.67 4.50 -11.78
N THR A 92 8.23 3.66 -12.65
CA THR A 92 8.23 3.91 -14.11
C THR A 92 6.90 3.52 -14.76
N ILE A 93 6.27 2.46 -14.25
CA ILE A 93 4.99 1.95 -14.74
C ILE A 93 3.82 2.83 -14.29
N ILE A 94 3.80 3.22 -13.01
CA ILE A 94 2.67 3.94 -12.41
C ILE A 94 2.93 5.45 -12.49
N SER A 95 2.19 6.10 -13.39
CA SER A 95 2.31 7.54 -13.57
C SER A 95 1.94 8.33 -12.30
N ARG A 96 2.55 9.50 -12.12
CA ARG A 96 2.25 10.41 -11.01
C ARG A 96 0.76 10.80 -10.93
N PRO A 97 0.04 11.08 -12.05
CA PRO A 97 -1.40 11.34 -12.01
C PRO A 97 -2.20 10.17 -11.44
N VAL A 98 -1.90 8.92 -11.82
CA VAL A 98 -2.60 7.72 -11.33
C VAL A 98 -2.41 7.59 -9.81
N MET A 99 -1.16 7.65 -9.33
CA MET A 99 -0.84 7.61 -7.90
C MET A 99 -1.49 8.76 -7.11
N LYS A 100 -1.52 9.97 -7.67
CA LYS A 100 -2.19 11.13 -7.04
C LYS A 100 -3.70 10.91 -6.94
N GLY A 101 -4.32 10.42 -8.02
CA GLY A 101 -5.75 10.10 -8.07
C GLY A 101 -6.14 9.05 -7.03
N PHE A 102 -5.38 7.96 -6.96
CA PHE A 102 -5.57 6.90 -5.95
C PHE A 102 -5.49 7.47 -4.53
N LYS A 103 -4.44 8.22 -4.19
CA LYS A 103 -4.28 8.81 -2.86
C LYS A 103 -5.38 9.80 -2.48
N ALA A 104 -5.87 10.57 -3.45
CA ALA A 104 -6.97 11.51 -3.25
C ALA A 104 -8.30 10.76 -3.03
N MET A 105 -8.54 9.69 -3.79
CA MET A 105 -9.71 8.84 -3.66
C MET A 105 -9.80 8.20 -2.27
N ILE A 106 -8.73 7.54 -1.79
CA ILE A 106 -8.76 6.87 -0.47
C ILE A 106 -8.87 7.87 0.69
N ARG A 107 -8.37 9.10 0.54
CA ARG A 107 -8.56 10.18 1.53
C ARG A 107 -9.99 10.68 1.55
N ARG A 108 -10.57 10.97 0.37
CA ARG A 108 -11.96 11.40 0.24
C ARG A 108 -12.94 10.36 0.78
N GLN A 109 -12.60 9.09 0.65
CA GLN A 109 -13.38 7.95 1.17
C GLN A 109 -13.06 7.60 2.64
N GLY A 110 -12.28 8.44 3.33
CA GLY A 110 -12.07 8.35 4.77
C GLY A 110 -11.08 7.27 5.24
N LEU A 111 -10.39 6.57 4.33
CA LEU A 111 -9.44 5.52 4.72
C LEU A 111 -8.20 6.10 5.42
N LEU A 112 -7.76 7.28 4.98
CA LEU A 112 -6.62 8.01 5.53
C LEU A 112 -7.05 9.35 6.16
N ASP A 113 -8.28 9.43 6.68
CA ASP A 113 -8.76 10.64 7.34
C ASP A 113 -7.99 10.88 8.64
N GLU A 114 -7.45 12.09 8.79
CA GLU A 114 -6.66 12.51 9.96
C GLU A 114 -7.50 12.57 11.24
N ARG A 115 -8.84 12.65 11.12
CA ARG A 115 -9.75 12.70 12.28
C ARG A 115 -9.80 11.42 13.11
N HIS A 116 -9.49 10.26 12.52
CA HIS A 116 -9.44 8.98 13.25
C HIS A 116 -8.18 8.81 14.11
N ASP A 117 -7.12 9.62 13.90
CA ASP A 117 -5.89 9.53 14.70
C ASP A 117 -6.07 10.18 16.10
N ALA A 118 -7.10 11.02 16.30
CA ALA A 118 -7.40 11.66 17.59
C ALA A 118 -8.19 10.75 18.55
N GLU A 119 -9.13 9.96 18.04
CA GLU A 119 -9.97 9.06 18.87
C GLU A 119 -9.21 7.83 19.41
N GLU A 120 -8.11 7.41 18.77
CA GLU A 120 -7.27 6.29 19.26
C GLU A 120 -6.17 6.75 20.26
N ALA A 121 -5.99 8.05 20.47
CA ALA A 121 -5.03 8.60 21.44
C ALA A 121 -5.65 8.89 22.83
N GLU A 122 -6.98 8.80 22.94
CA GLU A 122 -7.75 9.08 24.17
C GLU A 122 -8.48 7.84 24.72
N GLY A 123 -8.21 6.64 24.19
CA GLY A 123 -8.87 5.37 24.56
C GLY A 123 -7.96 4.37 25.26
#